data_AF-A0A1I6X2F0-F1
#
_entry.id   AF-A0A1I6X2F0-F1
#
_cell.length_a   1.000
_cell.length_b   1.000
_cell.length_c   1.000
_cell.angle_alpha   90.00
_cell.angle_beta   90.00
_cell.angle_gamma   90.00
#
_symmetry.space_group_name_H-M   'P 1'
#
loop_
_entity.id
_entity.type
_entity.pdbx_description
1 polymer ?
#
loop_
_entity_poly.entity_id
_entity_poly.type
_entity_poly.pdbx_seq_one_letter_code
_entity_poly.pdbx_strand_id
1 'polypeptide(L)'
;MLRERSNDDLDRLCDLLGELDEHARVLGTRHPRDWLQEVETERSWVFDQAPVRVAPTRNVVGHVQIYLPPEARWVREVAAQTSRQVGELLVIGRLFVKPAKHDYGIARYLLKESVKHVETRGRLPVLDPADLALIPPTLCTKLGFTELHTEDHTPSPLIRAE
;
A
#
# COMPACT_ATOMS: atom_id res chain seq x y z
N MET A 1 -0.32 4.15 16.46
CA MET A 1 -1.75 3.82 16.40
C MET A 1 -2.19 3.91 14.95
N LEU A 2 -2.96 2.95 14.47
CA LEU A 2 -3.54 3.00 13.13
C LEU A 2 -4.82 3.84 13.16
N ARG A 3 -4.97 4.75 12.20
CA ARG A 3 -6.19 5.55 12.02
C ARG A 3 -6.41 5.87 10.54
N GLU A 4 -7.62 6.32 10.22
CA GLU A 4 -7.92 6.91 8.92
C GLU A 4 -6.99 8.10 8.63
N ARG A 5 -6.53 8.16 7.38
CA ARG A 5 -5.82 9.31 6.84
C ARG A 5 -6.84 10.44 6.66
N SER A 6 -6.47 11.62 7.12
CA SER A 6 -7.17 12.87 6.88
C SER A 6 -6.39 13.75 5.89
N ASN A 7 -7.01 14.80 5.35
CA ASN A 7 -6.31 15.75 4.48
C ASN A 7 -5.17 16.49 5.21
N ASP A 8 -5.27 16.67 6.52
CA ASP A 8 -4.23 17.26 7.37
C ASP A 8 -2.94 16.43 7.40
N ASP A 9 -2.99 15.15 7.04
CA ASP A 9 -1.82 14.28 7.02
C ASP A 9 -1.00 14.41 5.72
N LEU A 10 -1.56 15.04 4.67
CA LEU A 10 -0.96 15.03 3.33
C LEU A 10 0.42 15.69 3.29
N ASP A 11 0.59 16.86 3.91
CA ASP A 11 1.87 17.57 3.88
C ASP A 11 2.96 16.74 4.59
N ARG A 12 2.63 16.16 5.76
CA ARG A 12 3.55 15.29 6.49
C ARG A 12 3.88 14.00 5.73
N LEU A 13 2.93 13.44 4.99
CA LEU A 13 3.16 12.28 4.14
C LEU A 13 4.04 12.62 2.94
N CYS A 14 3.90 13.82 2.37
CA CYS A 14 4.79 14.29 1.30
C CYS A 14 6.23 14.43 1.81
N ASP A 15 6.42 15.04 2.99
CA ASP A 15 7.74 15.13 3.62
C ASP A 15 8.34 13.75 3.85
N LEU A 16 7.55 12.83 4.42
CA LEU A 16 7.99 11.48 4.74
C LEU A 16 8.34 10.67 3.49
N LEU A 17 7.62 10.85 2.37
CA LEU A 17 8.00 10.26 1.09
C LEU A 17 9.35 10.78 0.60
N GLY A 18 9.61 12.08 0.74
CA GLY A 18 10.91 12.68 0.40
C GLY A 18 12.09 12.15 1.23
N GLU A 19 11.82 11.55 2.40
CA GLU A 19 12.83 10.91 3.25
C GLU A 19 13.22 9.48 2.77
N LEU A 20 12.53 8.88 1.79
CA LEU A 20 12.75 7.49 1.36
C LEU A 20 13.65 7.39 0.13
N ASP A 21 14.64 6.50 0.11
CA ASP A 21 15.57 6.38 -1.02
C ASP A 21 14.87 6.05 -2.36
N GLU A 22 13.87 5.17 -2.34
CA GLU A 22 13.16 4.70 -3.53
C GLU A 22 12.02 5.63 -3.99
N HIS A 23 11.82 6.78 -3.34
CA HIS A 23 10.68 7.67 -3.65
C HIS A 23 10.68 8.12 -5.11
N ALA A 24 11.84 8.47 -5.67
CA ALA A 24 11.95 8.95 -7.04
C ALA A 24 11.54 7.85 -8.04
N ARG A 25 11.84 6.59 -7.74
CA ARG A 25 11.47 5.45 -8.59
C ARG A 25 9.96 5.23 -8.61
N VAL A 26 9.30 5.35 -7.46
CA VAL A 26 7.85 5.16 -7.35
C VAL A 26 7.07 6.36 -7.88
N LEU A 27 7.50 7.58 -7.54
CA LEU A 27 6.82 8.79 -7.99
C LEU A 27 7.02 9.06 -9.48
N GLY A 28 8.20 8.72 -10.02
CA GLY A 28 8.59 9.15 -11.37
C GLY A 28 8.63 10.68 -11.44
N THR A 29 7.82 11.26 -12.33
CA THR A 29 7.69 12.73 -12.47
C THR A 29 6.50 13.32 -11.69
N ARG A 30 5.74 12.49 -10.97
CA ARG A 30 4.53 12.93 -10.26
C ARG A 30 4.88 13.70 -9.00
N HIS A 31 4.08 14.71 -8.68
CA HIS A 31 4.16 15.39 -7.39
C HIS A 31 3.65 14.44 -6.28
N PRO A 32 4.32 14.35 -5.10
CA PRO A 32 3.93 13.42 -4.03
C PRO A 32 2.47 13.55 -3.60
N ARG A 33 1.97 14.78 -3.53
CA ARG A 33 0.58 15.06 -3.16
C ARG A 33 -0.42 14.48 -4.16
N ASP A 34 -0.15 14.67 -5.45
CA ASP A 34 -1.02 14.19 -6.52
C ASP A 34 -1.00 12.66 -6.54
N TRP A 35 0.19 12.06 -6.41
CA TRP A 35 0.34 10.61 -6.31
C TRP A 35 -0.49 10.03 -5.15
N LEU A 36 -0.53 10.68 -3.98
CA LEU A 36 -1.33 10.24 -2.83
C LEU A 36 -2.85 10.38 -3.02
N GLN A 37 -3.31 11.09 -4.05
CA GLN A 37 -4.72 11.43 -4.27
C GLN A 37 -5.27 10.92 -5.61
N GLU A 38 -4.43 10.47 -6.54
CA GLU A 38 -4.80 10.15 -7.93
C GLU A 38 -5.74 8.93 -8.08
N VAL A 39 -5.84 8.03 -7.10
CA VAL A 39 -6.71 6.85 -7.19
C VAL A 39 -8.00 7.00 -6.41
N GLU A 40 -9.04 6.34 -6.93
CA GLU A 40 -10.28 6.10 -6.22
C GLU A 40 -10.05 5.17 -5.01
N THR A 41 -9.91 5.79 -3.85
CA THR A 41 -9.49 5.14 -2.62
C THR A 41 -10.69 4.56 -1.88
N GLU A 42 -10.70 3.24 -1.64
CA GLU A 42 -11.62 2.58 -0.71
C GLU A 42 -11.26 2.93 0.74
N ARG A 43 -9.95 2.92 1.04
CA ARG A 43 -9.44 3.21 2.39
C ARG A 43 -8.02 3.76 2.36
N SER A 44 -7.77 4.82 3.12
CA SER A 44 -6.43 5.31 3.43
C SER A 44 -6.17 5.23 4.93
N TRP A 45 -5.04 4.66 5.31
CA TRP A 45 -4.62 4.62 6.70
C TRP A 45 -3.25 5.22 6.92
N VAL A 46 -3.07 5.76 8.12
CA VAL A 46 -1.78 6.21 8.63
C VAL A 46 -1.46 5.53 9.95
N PHE A 47 -0.17 5.34 10.20
CA PHE A 47 0.33 4.96 11.51
C PHE A 47 0.86 6.21 12.22
N ASP A 48 0.15 6.65 13.25
CA ASP A 48 0.49 7.81 14.07
C ASP A 48 1.24 7.38 15.33
N GLN A 49 2.48 7.83 15.49
CA GLN A 49 3.30 7.62 16.70
C GLN A 49 3.00 8.68 17.78
N ALA A 50 1.73 8.86 18.09
CA ALA A 50 1.29 9.64 19.24
C ALA A 50 1.48 8.85 20.55
N PRO A 51 1.97 9.48 21.63
CA PRO A 51 1.85 8.92 22.97
C PRO A 51 0.37 8.71 23.31
N VAL A 52 0.04 7.56 23.92
CA VAL A 52 -1.33 7.06 24.20
C VAL A 52 -2.25 8.04 24.95
N ARG A 53 -1.71 9.13 25.51
CA ARG A 53 -2.43 10.11 26.35
C ARG A 53 -2.69 11.46 25.68
N VAL A 54 -2.29 11.65 24.41
CA VAL A 54 -2.54 12.91 23.68
C VAL A 54 -3.32 12.58 22.41
N ALA A 55 -4.30 13.43 22.09
CA ALA A 55 -5.01 13.42 20.80
C ALA A 55 -4.01 13.32 19.64
N PRO A 56 -4.43 12.86 18.43
CA PRO A 56 -3.52 12.57 17.31
C PRO A 56 -2.44 13.65 17.16
N THR A 57 -1.19 13.31 17.43
CA THR A 57 -0.09 14.29 17.50
C THR A 57 0.42 14.68 16.12
N ARG A 58 -0.27 14.25 15.06
CA ARG A 58 0.17 14.39 13.67
C ARG A 58 1.57 13.81 13.43
N ASN A 59 2.00 12.85 14.27
CA ASN A 59 3.30 12.21 14.14
C ASN A 59 3.15 10.97 13.25
N VAL A 60 2.69 11.20 12.02
CA VAL A 60 2.52 10.16 11.03
C VAL A 60 3.88 9.63 10.61
N VAL A 61 4.05 8.32 10.74
CA VAL A 61 5.30 7.61 10.41
C VAL A 61 5.09 6.49 9.40
N GLY A 62 3.88 6.29 8.92
CA GLY A 62 3.61 5.30 7.89
C GLY A 62 2.24 5.46 7.27
N HIS A 63 2.07 4.89 6.09
CA HIS A 63 0.89 5.03 5.27
C HIS A 63 0.63 3.75 4.47
N VAL A 64 -0.63 3.52 4.13
CA VAL A 64 -1.08 2.52 3.15
C VAL A 64 -2.40 2.97 2.54
N GLN A 65 -2.62 2.61 1.28
CA GLN A 65 -3.90 2.76 0.61
C GLN A 65 -4.44 1.43 0.12
N ILE A 66 -5.76 1.32 0.19
CA ILE A 66 -6.56 0.28 -0.44
C ILE A 66 -7.45 0.99 -1.44
N TYR A 67 -7.39 0.62 -2.71
CA TYR A 67 -8.12 1.29 -3.79
C TYR A 67 -8.71 0.29 -4.77
N LEU A 68 -9.66 0.79 -5.55
CA LEU A 68 -10.24 0.03 -6.64
C LEU A 68 -9.14 -0.30 -7.67
N PRO A 69 -9.17 -1.50 -8.27
CA PRO A 69 -8.19 -1.87 -9.27
C PRO A 69 -8.18 -0.86 -10.42
N PRO A 70 -7.01 -0.32 -10.82
CA PRO A 70 -6.92 0.59 -11.96
C PRO A 70 -7.26 -0.15 -13.26
N GLU A 71 -7.58 0.59 -14.32
CA GLU A 71 -7.77 0.04 -15.68
C GLU A 71 -6.46 -0.38 -16.36
N ALA A 72 -5.60 -1.10 -15.63
CA ALA A 72 -4.31 -1.58 -16.10
C ALA A 72 -4.39 -3.00 -16.68
N ARG A 73 -3.44 -3.35 -17.54
CA ARG A 73 -3.35 -4.69 -18.13
C ARG A 73 -3.07 -5.76 -17.07
N TRP A 74 -2.14 -5.51 -16.14
CA TRP A 74 -1.79 -6.46 -15.09
C TRP A 74 -2.98 -6.84 -14.22
N VAL A 75 -3.91 -5.91 -13.96
CA VAL A 75 -5.15 -6.18 -13.20
C VAL A 75 -6.00 -7.24 -13.90
N ARG A 76 -6.16 -7.11 -15.22
CA ARG A 76 -6.91 -8.08 -16.03
C ARG A 76 -6.23 -9.44 -16.06
N GLU A 77 -4.90 -9.46 -16.12
CA GLU A 77 -4.11 -10.70 -16.09
C GLU A 77 -4.22 -11.40 -14.72
N VAL A 78 -4.13 -10.66 -13.61
CA VAL A 78 -4.35 -11.19 -12.26
C VAL A 78 -5.76 -11.78 -12.13
N ALA A 79 -6.78 -11.05 -12.59
CA ALA A 79 -8.16 -11.51 -12.56
C ALA A 79 -8.33 -12.84 -13.35
N ALA A 80 -7.76 -12.90 -14.57
CA ALA A 80 -7.79 -14.11 -15.39
C ALA A 80 -7.07 -15.30 -14.74
N GLN A 81 -5.85 -15.09 -14.20
CA GLN A 81 -5.05 -16.14 -13.57
C GLN A 81 -5.69 -16.68 -12.27
N THR A 82 -6.46 -15.84 -11.57
CA THR A 82 -7.15 -16.21 -10.33
C THR A 82 -8.59 -16.68 -10.55
N SER A 83 -9.05 -16.75 -11.80
CA SER A 83 -10.45 -17.07 -12.14
C SER A 83 -11.47 -16.16 -11.45
N ARG A 84 -11.13 -14.88 -11.27
CA ARG A 84 -11.95 -13.85 -10.62
C ARG A 84 -12.26 -12.71 -11.58
N GLN A 85 -13.29 -11.93 -11.25
CA GLN A 85 -13.59 -10.68 -11.94
C GLN A 85 -12.74 -9.55 -11.36
N VAL A 86 -12.47 -8.50 -12.15
CA VAL A 86 -11.73 -7.31 -11.68
C VAL A 86 -12.41 -6.67 -10.47
N GLY A 87 -13.75 -6.61 -10.46
CA GLY A 87 -14.50 -6.09 -9.32
C GLY A 87 -14.34 -6.90 -8.04
N GLU A 88 -13.81 -8.12 -8.09
CA GLU A 88 -13.53 -8.98 -6.94
C GLU A 88 -12.14 -8.77 -6.35
N LEU A 89 -11.36 -7.84 -6.89
CA LEU A 89 -10.03 -7.49 -6.42
C LEU A 89 -10.05 -6.16 -5.65
N LEU A 90 -9.14 -6.01 -4.70
CA LEU A 90 -8.76 -4.71 -4.16
C LEU A 90 -7.24 -4.60 -4.12
N VAL A 91 -6.73 -3.43 -4.51
CA VAL A 91 -5.30 -3.18 -4.60
C VAL A 91 -4.82 -2.51 -3.31
N ILE A 92 -3.77 -3.08 -2.74
CA ILE A 92 -3.01 -2.51 -1.62
C ILE A 92 -1.76 -1.89 -2.20
N GLY A 93 -1.62 -0.59 -2.02
CA GLY A 93 -0.49 0.18 -2.56
C GLY A 93 -0.15 1.36 -1.67
N ARG A 94 0.78 2.18 -2.15
CA ARG A 94 1.34 3.33 -1.45
C ARG A 94 1.69 3.03 0.00
N LEU A 95 2.23 1.83 0.22
CA LEU A 95 2.67 1.39 1.53
C LEU A 95 4.11 1.87 1.74
N PHE A 96 4.28 2.75 2.72
CA PHE A 96 5.60 3.25 3.07
C PHE A 96 5.65 3.67 4.53
N VAL A 97 6.84 3.56 5.13
CA VAL A 97 7.07 3.81 6.56
C VAL A 97 8.38 4.56 6.72
N LYS A 98 8.40 5.53 7.64
CA LYS A 98 9.61 6.26 8.01
C LYS A 98 10.73 5.27 8.41
N PRO A 99 11.94 5.37 7.84
CA PRO A 99 13.07 4.55 8.25
C PRO A 99 13.37 4.76 9.73
N ALA A 100 13.28 3.69 10.52
CA ALA A 100 13.45 3.73 11.97
C ALA A 100 13.62 2.30 12.52
N LYS A 101 14.07 2.15 13.77
CA LYS A 101 14.26 0.84 14.43
C LYS A 101 13.05 -0.11 14.35
N HIS A 102 11.84 0.42 14.19
CA HIS A 102 10.58 -0.35 14.19
C HIS A 102 9.79 -0.24 12.88
N ASP A 103 10.40 0.24 11.81
CA ASP A 103 9.77 0.42 10.50
C ASP A 103 9.14 -0.88 9.96
N TYR A 104 9.85 -2.00 10.05
CA TYR A 104 9.39 -3.31 9.62
C TYR A 104 8.13 -3.75 10.39
N GLY A 105 8.09 -3.49 11.70
CA GLY A 105 6.95 -3.83 12.55
C GLY A 105 5.71 -3.03 12.15
N ILE A 106 5.89 -1.75 11.82
CA ILE A 106 4.81 -0.86 11.38
C ILE A 106 4.33 -1.25 9.97
N ALA A 107 5.25 -1.49 9.02
CA ALA A 107 4.92 -1.93 7.67
C ALA A 107 4.15 -3.25 7.69
N ARG A 108 4.60 -4.20 8.52
CA ARG A 108 3.91 -5.48 8.74
C ARG A 108 2.51 -5.28 9.31
N TYR A 109 2.36 -4.40 10.29
CA TYR A 109 1.07 -4.13 10.90
C TYR A 109 0.09 -3.50 9.90
N LEU A 110 0.54 -2.49 9.15
CA LEU A 110 -0.25 -1.84 8.09
C LEU A 110 -0.70 -2.86 7.03
N LEU A 111 0.23 -3.65 6.49
CA LEU A 111 -0.09 -4.62 5.45
C LEU A 111 -1.05 -5.72 5.95
N LYS A 112 -0.86 -6.20 7.18
CA LYS A 112 -1.76 -7.19 7.78
C LYS A 112 -3.18 -6.66 7.96
N GLU A 113 -3.33 -5.43 8.46
CA GLU A 113 -4.67 -4.82 8.60
C GLU A 113 -5.30 -4.53 7.23
N SER A 114 -4.50 -4.18 6.21
CA SER A 114 -5.01 -3.99 4.85
C SER A 114 -5.52 -5.30 4.24
N VAL A 115 -4.77 -6.39 4.36
CA VAL A 115 -5.22 -7.72 3.91
C VAL A 115 -6.52 -8.11 4.59
N LYS A 116 -6.57 -8.00 5.92
CA LYS A 116 -7.78 -8.28 6.71
C LYS A 116 -8.97 -7.44 6.23
N HIS A 117 -8.76 -6.15 5.95
CA HIS A 117 -9.84 -5.29 5.44
C HIS A 117 -10.39 -5.81 4.12
N VAL A 118 -9.50 -6.10 3.16
CA VAL A 118 -9.89 -6.59 1.84
C VAL A 118 -10.64 -7.93 1.94
N GLU A 119 -10.14 -8.86 2.75
CA GLU A 119 -10.79 -10.16 2.99
C GLU A 119 -12.15 -10.02 3.66
N THR A 120 -12.32 -9.10 4.62
CA THR A 120 -13.63 -8.85 5.24
C THR A 120 -14.68 -8.29 4.28
N ARG A 121 -14.25 -7.74 3.14
CA ARG A 121 -15.14 -7.33 2.03
C ARG A 121 -15.40 -8.45 1.02
N GLY A 122 -14.87 -9.65 1.25
CA GLY A 122 -14.98 -10.79 0.32
C GLY A 122 -14.20 -10.59 -0.98
N ARG A 123 -13.16 -9.75 -0.96
CA ARG A 123 -12.33 -9.41 -2.13
C ARG A 123 -10.94 -10.05 -2.01
N LEU A 124 -10.26 -10.25 -3.14
CA LEU A 124 -8.88 -10.74 -3.18
C LEU A 124 -7.88 -9.58 -3.01
N PRO A 125 -6.95 -9.64 -2.03
CA PRO A 125 -5.89 -8.65 -1.87
C PRO A 125 -4.79 -8.82 -2.92
N VAL A 126 -4.46 -7.73 -3.60
CA VAL A 126 -3.39 -7.66 -4.60
C VAL A 126 -2.47 -6.50 -4.27
N LEU A 127 -1.15 -6.67 -4.32
CA LEU A 127 -0.21 -5.56 -4.15
C LEU A 127 0.09 -4.88 -5.49
N ASP A 128 0.14 -3.56 -5.47
CA ASP A 128 0.49 -2.78 -6.65
C ASP A 128 1.98 -2.98 -7.01
N PRO A 129 2.28 -3.52 -8.21
CA PRO A 129 3.66 -3.69 -8.66
C PRO A 129 4.45 -2.38 -8.71
N ALA A 130 3.81 -1.25 -9.03
CA ALA A 130 4.49 0.04 -9.14
C ALA A 130 5.06 0.54 -7.80
N ASP A 131 4.48 0.09 -6.69
CA ASP A 131 4.80 0.57 -5.35
C ASP A 131 5.66 -0.41 -4.54
N LEU A 132 5.95 -1.60 -5.08
CA LEU A 132 6.68 -2.65 -4.35
C LEU A 132 8.09 -2.25 -3.92
N ALA A 133 8.71 -1.26 -4.58
CA ALA A 133 10.03 -0.76 -4.20
C ALA A 133 10.06 -0.20 -2.76
N LEU A 134 8.91 0.20 -2.22
CA LEU A 134 8.79 0.74 -0.85
C LEU A 134 8.52 -0.36 0.20
N ILE A 135 8.32 -1.61 -0.24
CA ILE A 135 7.94 -2.72 0.62
C ILE A 135 9.08 -3.74 0.65
N PRO A 136 9.61 -4.11 1.84
CA PRO A 136 10.60 -5.17 1.94
C PRO A 136 10.07 -6.48 1.34
N PRO A 137 10.73 -7.12 0.36
CA PRO A 137 10.22 -8.35 -0.28
C PRO A 137 9.95 -9.50 0.71
N THR A 138 10.77 -9.58 1.77
CA THR A 138 10.61 -10.58 2.85
C THR A 138 9.33 -10.40 3.65
N LEU A 139 8.72 -9.20 3.63
CA LEU A 139 7.44 -8.95 4.26
C LEU A 139 6.29 -9.57 3.47
N CYS A 140 6.32 -9.40 2.15
CA CYS A 140 5.32 -9.96 1.24
C CYS A 140 5.26 -11.49 1.36
N THR A 141 6.40 -12.16 1.28
CA THR A 141 6.48 -13.62 1.37
C THR A 141 6.02 -14.16 2.74
N LYS A 142 6.38 -13.50 3.84
CA LYS A 142 5.93 -13.89 5.20
C LYS A 142 4.43 -13.71 5.42
N LEU A 143 3.80 -12.80 4.68
CA LEU A 143 2.36 -12.63 4.66
C LEU A 143 1.71 -13.47 3.55
N GLY A 144 2.46 -14.39 2.93
CA GLY A 144 2.01 -15.35 1.94
C GLY A 144 1.51 -14.72 0.65
N PHE A 145 2.11 -13.59 0.27
CA PHE A 145 1.99 -13.10 -1.09
C PHE A 145 2.88 -13.91 -2.03
N THR A 146 2.35 -14.24 -3.20
CA THR A 146 3.05 -14.96 -4.27
C THR A 146 3.05 -14.12 -5.53
N GLU A 147 4.16 -14.16 -6.27
CA GLU A 147 4.29 -13.49 -7.57
C GLU A 147 3.38 -14.18 -8.59
N LEU A 148 2.60 -13.39 -9.31
CA LEU A 148 1.97 -13.84 -10.55
C LEU A 148 2.79 -13.30 -11.71
N HIS A 149 3.39 -14.20 -12.49
CA HIS A 149 4.10 -13.80 -13.69
C HIS A 149 3.12 -13.16 -14.68
N THR A 150 3.40 -11.89 -15.00
CA THR A 150 2.72 -11.09 -16.01
C THR A 150 3.75 -10.70 -17.06
N GLU A 151 3.47 -10.89 -18.34
CA GLU A 151 4.48 -10.74 -19.41
C GLU A 151 5.04 -9.32 -19.55
N ASP A 152 4.33 -8.28 -19.07
CA ASP A 152 4.64 -6.87 -19.35
C ASP A 152 4.88 -5.97 -18.11
N HIS A 153 4.84 -6.50 -16.90
CA HIS A 153 5.09 -5.70 -15.69
C HIS A 153 6.28 -6.24 -14.88
N THR A 154 7.32 -5.39 -14.79
CA THR A 154 8.44 -5.56 -13.86
C THR A 154 8.45 -4.40 -12.87
N PRO A 155 8.29 -4.65 -11.55
CA PRO A 155 8.10 -5.96 -10.94
C PRO A 155 6.70 -6.54 -11.22
N SER A 156 6.54 -7.85 -11.07
CA SER A 156 5.26 -8.54 -11.25
C SER A 156 4.31 -8.28 -10.07
N PRO A 157 2.98 -8.30 -10.29
CA PRO A 157 2.02 -8.16 -9.20
C PRO A 157 2.10 -9.34 -8.23
N LEU A 158 1.82 -9.06 -6.96
CA LEU A 158 1.82 -10.04 -5.89
C LEU A 158 0.39 -10.25 -5.39
N ILE A 159 -0.08 -11.49 -5.34
CA ILE A 159 -1.42 -11.85 -4.80
C ILE A 159 -1.28 -12.58 -3.49
N ARG A 160 -2.29 -12.49 -2.63
CA ARG A 160 -2.36 -13.35 -1.45
C ARG A 160 -2.76 -14.77 -1.87
N ALA A 161 -1.89 -15.75 -1.66
CA ALA A 161 -2.24 -17.16 -1.83
C ALA A 161 -3.27 -17.58 -0.76
N GLU A 162 -4.32 -18.27 -1.20
CA GLU A 162 -5.38 -18.85 -0.33
C GLU A 162 -4.82 -19.83 0.70
#